data_AF-A0AAN8L6I3-F1
#
_entry.id   AF-A0AAN8L6I3-F1
#
_cell.length_a   1.000
_cell.length_b   1.000
_cell.length_c   1.000
_cell.angle_alpha   90.00
_cell.angle_beta   90.00
_cell.angle_gamma   90.00
#
_symmetry.space_group_name_H-M   'P 1'
#
loop_
_entity.id
_entity.type
_entity.pdbx_description
1 polymer ?
#
loop_
_entity_poly.entity_id
_entity_poly.type
_entity_poly.pdbx_seq_one_letter_code
_entity_poly.pdbx_strand_id
1 'polypeptide(L)'
;MISTIILMVSLYGLSLAQGEGMERIQECKTRCSKGLQCKSKPHYSFVPCRTQQADLNTSVVFHSVSLSTVMRCEGKQKCSLHLRVHTALQLSEHIHGVSICTVTAGMMLASCRLVSFPRVARKRLEGQQVEVHNDCSEVWPGQDVHVTLKTNPGYCGVTWTSTYHVPECGSRDLRSNIPECITGRLAYTVDSDRKELAVSVSDMLEDEDYHLRLCHRKAYTCRDTGANTLIRKEDVLKNTTLQYSTPLPCLCIE
;
A
#
# COMPACT_ATOMS: atom_id res chain seq x y z
N MET A 1 1.93 -17.99 -65.34
CA MET A 1 3.12 -17.53 -64.60
C MET A 1 2.83 -16.15 -64.01
N ILE A 2 2.21 -16.09 -62.83
CA ILE A 2 2.21 -14.90 -61.97
C ILE A 2 2.31 -15.45 -60.56
N SER A 3 3.49 -15.29 -59.95
CA SER A 3 3.83 -15.73 -58.60
C SER A 3 3.56 -14.60 -57.64
N THR A 4 2.54 -14.72 -56.80
CA THR A 4 2.24 -13.76 -55.72
C THR A 4 3.06 -14.11 -54.49
N ILE A 5 4.06 -13.30 -54.20
CA ILE A 5 4.89 -13.35 -53.00
C ILE A 5 4.08 -12.81 -51.82
N ILE A 6 3.80 -13.67 -50.84
CA ILE A 6 3.16 -13.30 -49.58
C ILE A 6 4.24 -12.72 -48.66
N LEU A 7 4.16 -11.43 -48.37
CA LEU A 7 5.02 -10.73 -47.43
C LEU A 7 4.55 -11.03 -45.99
N MET A 8 5.22 -11.94 -45.30
CA MET A 8 5.03 -12.18 -43.86
C MET A 8 5.74 -11.09 -43.07
N VAL A 9 4.99 -10.11 -42.58
CA VAL A 9 5.49 -9.10 -41.62
C VAL A 9 5.43 -9.72 -40.22
N SER A 10 6.58 -10.15 -39.71
CA SER A 10 6.72 -10.60 -38.32
C SER A 10 6.79 -9.40 -37.37
N LEU A 11 5.66 -9.11 -36.73
CA LEU A 11 5.60 -8.22 -35.58
C LEU A 11 6.11 -8.99 -34.35
N TYR A 12 7.42 -9.04 -34.17
CA TYR A 12 8.01 -9.31 -32.85
C TYR A 12 7.76 -8.08 -31.97
N GLY A 13 6.66 -8.11 -31.22
CA GLY A 13 6.38 -7.16 -30.16
C GLY A 13 7.44 -7.27 -29.08
N LEU A 14 8.29 -6.25 -28.99
CA LEU A 14 9.20 -5.99 -27.89
C LEU A 14 8.40 -5.88 -26.59
N SER A 15 8.48 -6.89 -25.72
CA SER A 15 8.09 -6.77 -24.32
C SER A 15 9.16 -6.00 -23.56
N LEU A 16 9.14 -4.67 -23.69
CA LEU A 16 9.91 -3.73 -22.86
C LEU A 16 8.94 -2.86 -22.07
N ALA A 17 8.53 -3.37 -20.91
CA ALA A 17 8.05 -2.58 -19.78
C ALA A 17 8.03 -3.48 -18.54
N GLN A 18 9.21 -3.78 -17.97
CA GLN A 18 9.27 -4.05 -16.52
C GLN A 18 8.93 -2.72 -15.85
N GLY A 19 7.64 -2.52 -15.57
CA GLY A 19 7.13 -1.27 -15.05
C GLY A 19 7.66 -0.98 -13.66
N GLU A 20 8.18 0.24 -13.46
CA GLU A 20 8.47 0.85 -12.16
C GLU A 20 7.21 1.08 -11.29
N GLY A 21 6.11 0.39 -11.58
CA GLY A 21 4.81 0.54 -10.93
C GLY A 21 4.62 -0.47 -9.80
N MET A 22 3.91 -0.05 -8.76
CA MET A 22 3.52 -0.95 -7.68
C MET A 22 2.55 -2.00 -8.21
N GLU A 23 2.71 -3.25 -7.75
CA GLU A 23 1.82 -4.34 -8.14
C GLU A 23 0.38 -4.03 -7.74
N ARG A 24 -0.57 -4.29 -8.65
CA ARG A 24 -1.99 -4.02 -8.46
C ARG A 24 -2.79 -5.31 -8.25
N ILE A 25 -3.69 -5.29 -7.27
CA ILE A 25 -4.66 -6.33 -7.01
C ILE A 25 -6.07 -5.82 -7.28
N GLN A 26 -6.94 -6.67 -7.82
CA GLN A 26 -8.35 -6.34 -8.04
C GLN A 26 -9.14 -6.40 -6.73
N GLU A 27 -8.88 -7.44 -5.96
CA GLU A 27 -9.53 -7.73 -4.69
C GLU A 27 -8.51 -8.41 -3.78
N CYS A 28 -8.65 -8.18 -2.48
CA CYS A 28 -7.80 -8.84 -1.52
C CYS A 28 -8.26 -10.29 -1.32
N LYS A 29 -7.30 -11.23 -1.27
CA LYS A 29 -7.56 -12.66 -1.11
C LYS A 29 -6.56 -13.32 -0.18
N THR A 30 -7.04 -14.37 0.46
CA THR A 30 -6.17 -15.37 1.06
C THR A 30 -6.05 -16.55 0.11
N ARG A 31 -4.82 -16.95 -0.21
CA ARG A 31 -4.54 -18.09 -1.09
C ARG A 31 -3.61 -19.06 -0.39
N CYS A 32 -3.78 -20.35 -0.69
CA CYS A 32 -2.88 -21.38 -0.22
C CYS A 32 -2.45 -22.29 -1.37
N SER A 33 -1.21 -22.76 -1.34
CA SER A 33 -0.66 -23.58 -2.42
C SER A 33 -1.09 -25.05 -2.34
N LYS A 34 -0.68 -25.87 -3.31
CA LYS A 34 -0.91 -27.33 -3.36
C LYS A 34 -2.38 -27.76 -3.26
N GLY A 35 -3.28 -26.92 -3.78
CA GLY A 35 -4.73 -27.19 -3.77
C GLY A 35 -5.34 -27.20 -2.36
N LEU A 36 -4.68 -26.57 -1.38
CA LEU A 36 -5.21 -26.39 -0.04
C LEU A 36 -6.33 -25.35 -0.04
N GLN A 37 -7.58 -25.79 0.14
CA GLN A 37 -8.75 -24.92 0.20
C GLN A 37 -8.86 -24.25 1.58
N CYS A 38 -8.03 -23.24 1.83
CA CYS A 38 -8.01 -22.54 3.11
C CYS A 38 -9.15 -21.53 3.25
N LYS A 39 -9.61 -21.34 4.49
CA LYS A 39 -10.68 -20.37 4.82
C LYS A 39 -10.11 -19.27 5.70
N SER A 40 -10.36 -18.02 5.33
CA SER A 40 -9.89 -16.85 6.07
C SER A 40 -11.05 -16.17 6.78
N LYS A 41 -10.85 -15.73 8.02
CA LYS A 41 -11.83 -14.94 8.78
C LYS A 41 -11.14 -13.97 9.74
N PRO A 42 -11.78 -12.86 10.12
CA PRO A 42 -11.32 -12.04 11.23
C PRO A 42 -11.15 -12.87 12.51
N HIS A 43 -10.14 -12.53 13.31
CA HIS A 43 -9.78 -13.23 14.53
C HIS A 43 -9.34 -12.25 15.62
N TYR A 44 -9.45 -12.68 16.88
CA TYR A 44 -8.99 -11.91 18.04
C TYR A 44 -7.70 -12.53 18.59
N SER A 45 -6.66 -11.71 18.77
CA SER A 45 -5.31 -12.16 19.15
C SER A 45 -5.18 -12.71 20.59
N PHE A 46 -6.21 -12.57 21.43
CA PHE A 46 -6.13 -12.81 22.88
C PHE A 46 -6.24 -14.27 23.32
N VAL A 47 -6.14 -15.24 22.40
CA VAL A 47 -6.18 -16.65 22.78
C VAL A 47 -4.86 -17.04 23.48
N PRO A 48 -4.90 -17.55 24.72
CA PRO A 48 -3.70 -18.02 25.42
C PRO A 48 -2.97 -19.08 24.59
N CYS A 49 -1.64 -19.01 24.58
CA CYS A 49 -0.85 -20.01 23.86
C CYS A 49 -0.94 -21.37 24.57
N ARG A 50 -0.88 -22.45 23.78
CA ARG A 50 -0.79 -23.82 24.28
C ARG A 50 0.67 -24.20 24.49
N THR A 51 0.92 -25.00 25.53
CA THR A 51 2.22 -25.63 25.76
C THR A 51 2.56 -26.53 24.56
N GLN A 52 3.81 -26.49 24.14
CA GLN A 52 4.29 -27.26 22.98
C GLN A 52 4.17 -28.78 23.24
N GLN A 53 3.80 -29.53 22.21
CA GLN A 53 4.22 -30.93 22.10
C GLN A 53 5.64 -30.90 21.51
N ALA A 54 6.52 -31.81 21.93
CA ALA A 54 7.92 -31.85 21.49
C ALA A 54 8.04 -31.71 19.95
N ASP A 55 9.09 -31.01 19.48
CA ASP A 55 9.48 -30.79 18.08
C ASP A 55 8.92 -29.56 17.30
N LEU A 56 8.15 -28.66 17.91
CA LEU A 56 7.69 -27.42 17.24
C LEU A 56 8.56 -26.20 17.58
N ASN A 57 9.35 -25.70 16.62
CA ASN A 57 10.15 -24.47 16.75
C ASN A 57 9.73 -23.41 15.71
N THR A 58 9.80 -22.11 16.03
CA THR A 58 9.39 -21.00 15.13
C THR A 58 10.09 -21.06 13.77
N SER A 59 11.41 -21.26 13.76
CA SER A 59 12.22 -21.34 12.53
C SER A 59 11.91 -22.57 11.67
N VAL A 60 11.26 -23.58 12.27
CA VAL A 60 10.84 -24.84 11.63
C VAL A 60 9.40 -24.74 11.14
N VAL A 61 8.62 -23.78 11.63
CA VAL A 61 7.19 -23.65 11.29
C VAL A 61 6.96 -22.56 10.26
N PHE A 62 7.62 -21.40 10.39
CA PHE A 62 7.48 -20.29 9.44
C PHE A 62 8.77 -20.11 8.66
N HIS A 63 8.71 -20.41 7.37
CA HIS A 63 9.80 -20.29 6.42
C HIS A 63 9.50 -19.22 5.37
N SER A 64 10.57 -18.66 4.82
CA SER A 64 10.53 -17.75 3.67
C SER A 64 9.48 -16.65 3.82
N VAL A 65 9.35 -16.09 5.03
CA VAL A 65 8.38 -15.04 5.30
C VAL A 65 8.80 -13.80 4.51
N SER A 66 7.91 -13.31 3.67
CA SER A 66 8.10 -12.08 2.90
C SER A 66 6.94 -11.13 3.13
N LEU A 67 7.29 -9.85 3.26
CA LEU A 67 6.37 -8.73 3.43
C LEU A 67 6.56 -7.77 2.25
N SER A 68 5.47 -7.37 1.62
CA SER A 68 5.50 -6.38 0.55
C SER A 68 4.21 -5.57 0.53
N THR A 69 4.21 -4.46 -0.20
CA THR A 69 3.03 -3.62 -0.38
C THR A 69 2.49 -3.78 -1.79
N VAL A 70 1.17 -3.88 -1.89
CA VAL A 70 0.44 -3.87 -3.16
C VAL A 70 -0.65 -2.81 -3.14
N MET A 71 -1.11 -2.43 -4.32
CA MET A 71 -2.11 -1.39 -4.50
C MET A 71 -3.44 -2.00 -4.94
N ARG A 72 -4.55 -1.57 -4.35
CA ARG A 72 -5.90 -1.90 -4.81
C ARG A 72 -6.60 -0.63 -5.25
N CYS A 73 -7.14 -0.60 -6.46
CA CYS A 73 -7.77 0.58 -7.03
C CYS A 73 -9.25 0.33 -7.31
N GLU A 74 -10.13 1.19 -6.80
CA GLU A 74 -11.56 1.17 -7.09
C GLU A 74 -11.91 2.13 -8.24
N GLY A 75 -11.04 3.10 -8.50
CA GLY A 75 -11.15 4.04 -9.59
C GLY A 75 -9.85 4.82 -9.78
N LYS A 76 -9.88 5.81 -10.67
CA LYS A 76 -8.76 6.74 -10.85
C LYS A 76 -8.54 7.53 -9.56
N GLN A 77 -7.29 7.65 -9.12
CA GLN A 77 -6.92 8.33 -7.87
C GLN A 77 -7.61 7.78 -6.60
N LYS A 78 -8.27 6.62 -6.68
CA LYS A 78 -9.01 5.97 -5.58
C LYS A 78 -8.41 4.60 -5.30
N CYS A 79 -7.13 4.62 -4.93
CA CYS A 79 -6.41 3.41 -4.58
C CYS A 79 -6.01 3.41 -3.09
N SER A 80 -5.96 2.21 -2.50
CA SER A 80 -5.47 1.95 -1.15
C SER A 80 -4.25 1.03 -1.19
N LEU A 81 -3.40 1.13 -0.18
CA LEU A 81 -2.26 0.23 0.00
C LEU A 81 -2.66 -0.95 0.88
N HIS A 82 -2.19 -2.13 0.50
CA HIS A 82 -2.42 -3.37 1.24
C HIS A 82 -1.08 -4.06 1.50
N LEU A 83 -0.87 -4.47 2.74
CA LEU A 83 0.24 -5.30 3.14
C LEU A 83 -0.02 -6.73 2.69
N ARG A 84 0.88 -7.22 1.86
CA ARG A 84 0.99 -8.61 1.46
C ARG A 84 1.95 -9.35 2.38
N VAL A 85 1.44 -10.42 2.96
CA VAL A 85 2.17 -11.36 3.80
C VAL A 85 2.18 -12.70 3.10
N HIS A 86 3.38 -13.19 2.80
CA HIS A 86 3.59 -14.52 2.25
C HIS A 86 4.50 -15.31 3.18
N THR A 87 4.15 -16.56 3.43
CA THR A 87 4.93 -17.46 4.27
C THR A 87 4.75 -18.89 3.78
N ALA A 88 5.80 -19.67 3.88
CA ALA A 88 5.70 -21.11 3.76
C ALA A 88 5.71 -21.75 5.15
N LEU A 89 4.90 -22.79 5.33
CA LEU A 89 4.85 -23.56 6.55
C LEU A 89 4.90 -25.06 6.25
N GLN A 90 5.53 -25.81 7.15
CA GLN A 90 5.43 -27.26 7.11
C GLN A 90 4.12 -27.70 7.77
N LEU A 91 3.30 -28.45 7.03
CA LEU A 91 2.01 -28.89 7.51
C LEU A 91 2.16 -30.07 8.47
N SER A 92 1.42 -30.03 9.58
CA SER A 92 1.36 -31.08 10.61
C SER A 92 -0.09 -31.27 11.05
N GLU A 93 -0.46 -32.45 11.54
CA GLU A 93 -1.77 -32.67 12.17
C GLU A 93 -2.08 -31.63 13.26
N HIS A 94 -1.06 -31.16 13.98
CA HIS A 94 -1.19 -30.21 15.09
C HIS A 94 -1.35 -28.75 14.65
N ILE A 95 -1.05 -28.43 13.39
CA ILE A 95 -1.17 -27.07 12.85
C ILE A 95 -2.46 -26.95 12.03
N HIS A 96 -3.49 -26.37 12.64
CA HIS A 96 -4.83 -26.21 12.05
C HIS A 96 -4.94 -24.97 11.16
N GLY A 97 -3.93 -24.11 11.15
CA GLY A 97 -4.00 -22.82 10.48
C GLY A 97 -2.87 -21.87 10.88
N VAL A 98 -2.96 -20.65 10.37
CA VAL A 98 -2.06 -19.53 10.68
C VAL A 98 -2.89 -18.30 11.00
N SER A 99 -2.55 -17.60 12.07
CA SER A 99 -3.06 -16.27 12.39
C SER A 99 -2.03 -15.23 11.96
N ILE A 100 -2.47 -14.27 11.14
CA ILE A 100 -1.68 -13.14 10.66
C ILE A 100 -2.24 -11.89 11.34
N CYS A 101 -1.44 -11.21 12.13
CA CYS A 101 -1.84 -10.02 12.88
C CYS A 101 -0.97 -8.82 12.51
N THR A 102 -1.60 -7.65 12.40
CA THR A 102 -0.92 -6.37 12.17
C THR A 102 -1.29 -5.38 13.27
N VAL A 103 -0.29 -4.63 13.74
CA VAL A 103 -0.46 -3.53 14.70
C VAL A 103 0.32 -2.32 14.18
N THR A 104 -0.31 -1.16 14.19
CA THR A 104 0.33 0.13 13.87
C THR A 104 0.23 1.08 15.06
N ALA A 105 0.99 2.17 15.03
CA ALA A 105 0.91 3.21 16.06
C ALA A 105 -0.52 3.77 16.15
N GLY A 106 -1.04 3.91 17.37
CA GLY A 106 -2.40 4.41 17.63
C GLY A 106 -3.50 3.34 17.62
N MET A 107 -3.23 2.11 17.16
CA MET A 107 -4.21 1.02 17.28
C MET A 107 -4.27 0.47 18.70
N MET A 108 -5.49 0.39 19.27
CA MET A 108 -5.71 -0.25 20.58
C MET A 108 -5.66 -1.77 20.53
N LEU A 109 -6.07 -2.37 19.40
CA LEU A 109 -6.16 -3.82 19.20
C LEU A 109 -5.52 -4.21 17.87
N ALA A 110 -4.85 -5.36 17.87
CA ALA A 110 -4.30 -5.94 16.64
C ALA A 110 -5.42 -6.35 15.68
N SER A 111 -5.26 -6.01 14.39
CA SER A 111 -6.10 -6.55 13.33
C SER A 111 -5.57 -7.90 12.92
N CYS A 112 -6.33 -8.97 13.15
CA CYS A 112 -5.88 -10.34 12.88
C CYS A 112 -6.82 -11.06 11.91
N ARG A 113 -6.21 -11.87 11.02
CA ARG A 113 -6.90 -12.84 10.19
C ARG A 113 -6.42 -14.25 10.49
N LEU A 114 -7.37 -15.14 10.74
CA LEU A 114 -7.13 -16.56 10.91
C LEU A 114 -7.39 -17.30 9.60
N VAL A 115 -6.34 -17.89 9.06
CA VAL A 115 -6.36 -18.80 7.91
C VAL A 115 -6.43 -20.23 8.41
N SER A 116 -7.56 -20.90 8.21
CA SER A 116 -7.81 -22.26 8.70
C SER A 116 -7.64 -23.30 7.60
N PHE A 117 -7.05 -24.45 7.96
CA PHE A 117 -6.79 -25.58 7.07
C PHE A 117 -7.77 -26.74 7.33
N PRO A 118 -8.48 -27.22 6.30
CA PRO A 118 -9.38 -28.37 6.43
C PRO A 118 -8.66 -29.62 6.96
N ARG A 119 -9.27 -30.35 7.90
CA ARG A 119 -8.67 -31.55 8.51
C ARG A 119 -8.27 -32.61 7.47
N VAL A 120 -9.10 -32.83 6.45
CA VAL A 120 -8.82 -33.79 5.37
C VAL A 120 -7.57 -33.38 4.58
N ALA A 121 -7.43 -32.09 4.28
CA ALA A 121 -6.26 -31.58 3.59
C ALA A 121 -4.99 -31.65 4.45
N ARG A 122 -5.12 -31.44 5.77
CA ARG A 122 -4.01 -31.58 6.73
C ARG A 122 -3.41 -32.99 6.74
N LYS A 123 -4.25 -34.01 6.83
CA LYS A 123 -3.80 -35.41 6.78
C LYS A 123 -3.14 -35.77 5.44
N ARG A 124 -3.69 -35.25 4.33
CA ARG A 124 -3.17 -35.54 2.98
C ARG A 124 -1.81 -34.90 2.72
N LEU A 125 -1.57 -33.72 3.27
CA LEU A 125 -0.39 -32.90 3.02
C LEU A 125 0.59 -32.90 4.22
N GLU A 126 0.45 -33.85 5.14
CA GLU A 126 1.31 -33.97 6.32
C GLU A 126 2.79 -34.07 5.94
N GLY A 127 3.64 -33.33 6.66
CA GLY A 127 5.08 -33.22 6.41
C GLY A 127 5.45 -32.36 5.20
N GLN A 128 4.49 -31.98 4.34
CA GLN A 128 4.76 -31.15 3.18
C GLN A 128 4.76 -29.66 3.52
N GLN A 129 5.62 -28.91 2.83
CA GLN A 129 5.58 -27.46 2.85
C GLN A 129 4.41 -26.94 2.01
N VAL A 130 3.61 -26.03 2.58
CA VAL A 130 2.54 -25.29 1.90
C VAL A 130 2.80 -23.79 2.04
N GLU A 131 2.34 -23.01 1.08
CA GLU A 131 2.46 -21.55 1.12
C GLU A 131 1.11 -20.94 1.47
N VAL A 132 1.14 -19.89 2.28
CA VAL A 132 0.00 -19.06 2.64
C VAL A 132 0.31 -17.65 2.23
N HIS A 133 -0.64 -17.04 1.53
CA HIS A 133 -0.56 -15.69 1.02
C HIS A 133 -1.80 -14.91 1.46
N ASN A 134 -1.61 -13.72 2.03
CA ASN A 134 -2.69 -12.80 2.40
C ASN A 134 -2.30 -11.36 2.06
N ASP A 135 -3.15 -10.65 1.32
CA ASP A 135 -2.96 -9.25 0.93
C ASP A 135 -4.14 -8.38 1.36
N CYS A 136 -4.79 -8.73 2.48
CA CYS A 136 -6.04 -8.11 2.90
C CYS A 136 -5.88 -7.06 4.02
N SER A 137 -4.66 -6.75 4.43
CA SER A 137 -4.39 -5.84 5.54
C SER A 137 -4.11 -4.44 4.98
N GLU A 138 -5.08 -3.53 5.10
CA GLU A 138 -4.94 -2.17 4.61
C GLU A 138 -3.92 -1.37 5.42
N VAL A 139 -3.12 -0.54 4.72
CA VAL A 139 -1.99 0.19 5.27
C VAL A 139 -1.88 1.61 4.69
N TRP A 140 -1.20 2.51 5.40
CA TRP A 140 -0.99 3.91 5.03
C TRP A 140 0.45 4.17 4.59
N PRO A 141 0.71 5.09 3.65
CA PRO A 141 2.06 5.45 3.24
C PRO A 141 2.95 5.90 4.40
N GLY A 142 4.21 5.46 4.42
CA GLY A 142 5.21 5.87 5.42
C GLY A 142 4.99 5.36 6.85
N GLN A 143 4.00 4.51 7.10
CA GLN A 143 3.75 3.96 8.44
C GLN A 143 4.62 2.73 8.72
N ASP A 144 4.94 2.51 9.99
CA ASP A 144 5.53 1.25 10.48
C ASP A 144 4.43 0.28 10.94
N VAL A 145 4.46 -0.95 10.42
CA VAL A 145 3.52 -2.02 10.73
C VAL A 145 4.23 -3.16 11.43
N HIS A 146 3.85 -3.45 12.67
CA HIS A 146 4.32 -4.65 13.37
C HIS A 146 3.46 -5.85 12.95
N VAL A 147 4.10 -6.84 12.34
CA VAL A 147 3.47 -8.05 11.81
C VAL A 147 3.80 -9.22 12.73
N THR A 148 2.79 -10.00 13.09
CA THR A 148 2.94 -11.20 13.90
C THR A 148 2.25 -12.38 13.23
N LEU A 149 2.99 -13.49 13.08
CA LEU A 149 2.48 -14.78 12.61
C LEU A 149 2.47 -15.77 13.75
N LYS A 150 1.33 -16.43 13.95
CA LYS A 150 1.14 -17.51 14.94
C LYS A 150 0.48 -18.70 14.28
N THR A 151 0.75 -19.90 14.78
CA THR A 151 -0.02 -21.09 14.41
C THR A 151 -1.43 -21.03 14.99
N ASN A 152 -2.32 -21.86 14.48
CA ASN A 152 -3.61 -22.15 15.10
C ASN A 152 -3.69 -23.64 15.42
N PRO A 153 -3.90 -24.07 16.68
CA PRO A 153 -3.83 -23.23 17.87
C PRO A 153 -2.46 -22.57 18.01
N GLY A 154 -2.38 -21.43 18.69
CA GLY A 154 -1.11 -20.76 18.93
C GLY A 154 -0.30 -21.52 19.98
N TYR A 155 0.92 -21.92 19.64
CA TYR A 155 1.84 -22.57 20.58
C TYR A 155 2.81 -21.57 21.19
N CYS A 156 3.10 -21.71 22.48
CA CYS A 156 4.04 -20.82 23.17
C CYS A 156 5.43 -20.93 22.52
N GLY A 157 6.11 -19.81 22.32
CA GLY A 157 7.43 -19.78 21.65
C GLY A 157 7.42 -20.07 20.14
N VAL A 158 6.25 -20.34 19.53
CA VAL A 158 6.08 -20.51 18.08
C VAL A 158 5.42 -19.26 17.51
N THR A 159 6.20 -18.20 17.32
CA THR A 159 5.70 -16.90 16.85
C THR A 159 6.79 -16.20 16.05
N TRP A 160 6.45 -15.80 14.82
CA TRP A 160 7.32 -14.96 14.01
C TRP A 160 6.83 -13.52 14.10
N THR A 161 7.75 -12.58 14.28
CA THR A 161 7.42 -11.14 14.29
C THR A 161 8.42 -10.36 13.48
N SER A 162 7.97 -9.26 12.89
CA SER A 162 8.81 -8.30 12.20
C SER A 162 8.12 -6.94 12.12
N THR A 163 8.87 -5.89 11.86
CA THR A 163 8.35 -4.56 11.57
C THR A 163 8.59 -4.27 10.09
N TYR A 164 7.54 -3.84 9.39
CA TYR A 164 7.58 -3.48 7.99
C TYR A 164 7.26 -2.00 7.81
N HIS A 165 8.15 -1.29 7.13
CA HIS A 165 7.97 0.11 6.78
C HIS A 165 7.26 0.20 5.43
N VAL A 166 6.09 0.84 5.40
CA VAL A 166 5.29 1.01 4.19
C VAL A 166 5.90 2.12 3.32
N PRO A 167 6.00 1.95 1.99
CA PRO A 167 6.56 2.98 1.11
C PRO A 167 5.93 4.36 1.32
N GLU A 168 6.78 5.38 1.40
CA GLU A 168 6.36 6.78 1.45
C GLU A 168 5.79 7.26 0.10
N CYS A 169 5.13 8.42 0.11
CA CYS A 169 4.62 9.11 -1.08
C CYS A 169 5.73 9.67 -2.00
N GLY A 170 6.91 9.07 -2.06
CA GLY A 170 8.02 9.50 -2.92
C GLY A 170 7.85 9.10 -4.38
N SER A 171 7.19 7.96 -4.65
CA SER A 171 7.06 7.44 -6.01
C SER A 171 5.97 8.15 -6.81
N ARG A 172 6.20 8.30 -8.12
CA ARG A 172 5.20 8.88 -9.05
C ARG A 172 3.91 8.07 -9.07
N ASP A 173 4.00 6.74 -8.96
CA ASP A 173 2.84 5.85 -8.98
C ASP A 173 1.94 6.10 -7.76
N LEU A 174 2.52 6.24 -6.55
CA LEU A 174 1.76 6.56 -5.34
C LEU A 174 1.16 7.97 -5.42
N ARG A 175 1.94 8.98 -5.79
CA ARG A 175 1.50 10.38 -5.96
C ARG A 175 0.40 10.59 -7.00
N SER A 176 0.14 9.60 -7.85
CA SER A 176 -0.89 9.70 -8.90
C SER A 176 -2.14 8.86 -8.59
N ASN A 177 -2.08 7.97 -7.59
CA ASN A 177 -3.11 6.95 -7.38
C ASN A 177 -3.62 6.85 -5.94
N ILE A 178 -2.77 7.14 -4.94
CA ILE A 178 -3.12 7.07 -3.52
C ILE A 178 -3.60 8.46 -3.06
N PRO A 179 -4.86 8.63 -2.63
CA PRO A 179 -5.43 9.93 -2.22
C PRO A 179 -4.53 10.71 -1.26
N GLU A 180 -3.97 10.03 -0.25
CA GLU A 180 -3.14 10.63 0.79
C GLU A 180 -1.79 11.12 0.27
N CYS A 181 -1.37 10.62 -0.89
CA CYS A 181 -0.16 11.06 -1.59
C CYS A 181 -0.41 12.12 -2.66
N ILE A 182 -1.68 12.40 -2.99
CA ILE A 182 -2.04 13.37 -4.03
C ILE A 182 -2.22 14.73 -3.37
N THR A 183 -1.17 15.55 -3.45
CA THR A 183 -1.17 16.94 -2.95
C THR A 183 -1.37 17.97 -4.07
N GLY A 184 -1.58 17.52 -5.31
CA GLY A 184 -1.47 18.34 -6.51
C GLY A 184 -0.04 18.83 -6.77
N ARG A 185 0.15 19.49 -7.93
CA ARG A 185 1.41 20.09 -8.34
C ARG A 185 1.20 21.55 -8.67
N LEU A 186 1.99 22.39 -8.00
CA LEU A 186 1.99 23.83 -8.23
C LEU A 186 3.01 24.20 -9.31
N ALA A 187 2.57 25.01 -10.26
CA ALA A 187 3.44 25.74 -11.17
C ALA A 187 3.09 27.22 -11.08
N TYR A 188 4.08 28.10 -11.01
CA TYR A 188 3.85 29.52 -10.81
C TYR A 188 4.74 30.39 -11.69
N THR A 189 4.28 31.61 -11.94
CA THR A 189 5.04 32.68 -12.59
C THR A 189 4.91 33.95 -11.77
N VAL A 190 5.97 34.77 -11.80
CA VAL A 190 6.08 35.98 -10.98
C VAL A 190 6.01 37.21 -11.89
N ASP A 191 5.10 38.12 -11.59
CA ASP A 191 5.05 39.47 -12.18
C ASP A 191 5.50 40.48 -11.12
N SER A 192 6.76 40.90 -11.21
CA SER A 192 7.37 41.81 -10.24
C SER A 192 6.83 43.23 -10.31
N ASP A 193 6.35 43.66 -11.48
CA ASP A 193 5.86 45.02 -11.71
C ASP A 193 4.49 45.19 -11.04
N ARG A 194 3.64 44.17 -11.16
CA ARG A 194 2.31 44.13 -10.54
C ARG A 194 2.29 43.53 -9.14
N LYS A 195 3.42 42.97 -8.69
CA LYS A 195 3.58 42.21 -7.44
C LYS A 195 2.59 41.05 -7.33
N GLU A 196 2.48 40.29 -8.42
CA GLU A 196 1.54 39.19 -8.57
C GLU A 196 2.24 37.84 -8.77
N LEU A 197 1.65 36.79 -8.22
CA LEU A 197 2.00 35.39 -8.45
C LEU A 197 0.84 34.71 -9.17
N ALA A 198 1.01 34.41 -10.45
CA ALA A 198 0.07 33.56 -11.18
C ALA A 198 0.43 32.10 -10.91
N VAL A 199 -0.46 31.39 -10.21
CA VAL A 199 -0.29 30.00 -9.78
C VAL A 199 -1.27 29.13 -10.55
N SER A 200 -0.81 27.96 -10.97
CA SER A 200 -1.61 26.92 -11.60
C SER A 200 -1.42 25.60 -10.86
N VAL A 201 -2.49 24.83 -10.76
CA VAL A 201 -2.51 23.55 -10.05
C VAL A 201 -2.87 22.44 -11.03
N SER A 202 -1.97 21.48 -11.16
CA SER A 202 -2.21 20.23 -11.89
C SER A 202 -2.30 19.05 -10.93
N ASP A 203 -2.71 17.89 -11.44
CA ASP A 203 -2.75 16.63 -10.69
C ASP A 203 -3.58 16.67 -9.39
N MET A 204 -4.57 17.57 -9.30
CA MET A 204 -5.48 17.65 -8.15
C MET A 204 -6.24 16.34 -7.97
N LEU A 205 -6.54 16.01 -6.71
CA LEU A 205 -7.44 14.91 -6.36
C LEU A 205 -8.82 15.12 -6.99
N GLU A 206 -9.49 14.03 -7.37
CA GLU A 206 -10.68 14.09 -8.24
C GLU A 206 -11.92 14.71 -7.62
N ASP A 207 -12.06 14.68 -6.30
CA ASP A 207 -13.27 15.09 -5.59
C ASP A 207 -12.99 16.18 -4.54
N GLU A 208 -11.86 16.89 -4.64
CA GLU A 208 -11.44 17.89 -3.64
C GLU A 208 -11.09 19.25 -4.27
N ASP A 209 -11.55 20.31 -3.60
CA ASP A 209 -11.16 21.68 -3.87
C ASP A 209 -9.89 22.06 -3.09
N TYR A 210 -9.06 22.92 -3.66
CA TYR A 210 -7.76 23.26 -3.08
C TYR A 210 -7.76 24.71 -2.63
N HIS A 211 -7.50 24.93 -1.35
CA HIS A 211 -7.22 26.27 -0.81
C HIS A 211 -5.76 26.60 -1.03
N LEU A 212 -5.50 27.70 -1.74
CA LEU A 212 -4.16 28.22 -1.94
C LEU A 212 -3.99 29.51 -1.16
N ARG A 213 -2.83 29.69 -0.54
CA ARG A 213 -2.47 30.95 0.11
C ARG A 213 -0.99 31.29 -0.04
N LEU A 214 -0.70 32.58 0.12
CA LEU A 214 0.66 33.02 0.34
C LEU A 214 0.93 33.12 1.84
N CYS A 215 2.09 32.65 2.26
CA CYS A 215 2.49 32.70 3.65
C CYS A 215 3.99 32.92 3.80
N HIS A 216 4.40 33.46 4.94
CA HIS A 216 5.81 33.61 5.31
C HIS A 216 6.22 32.43 6.19
N ARG A 217 7.09 31.58 5.66
CA ARG A 217 7.62 30.43 6.38
C ARG A 217 8.55 30.88 7.50
N LYS A 218 8.21 30.53 8.74
CA LYS A 218 9.06 30.69 9.91
C LYS A 218 9.22 29.34 10.60
N ALA A 219 10.43 28.77 10.51
CA ALA A 219 10.73 27.40 10.92
C ALA A 219 9.81 26.37 10.21
N TYR A 220 8.91 25.74 10.98
CA TYR A 220 7.97 24.70 10.51
C TYR A 220 6.53 25.21 10.36
N THR A 221 6.30 26.51 10.50
CA THR A 221 4.96 27.11 10.39
C THR A 221 4.91 28.10 9.24
N CYS A 222 3.77 28.17 8.55
CA CYS A 222 3.51 29.20 7.57
C CYS A 222 2.59 30.27 8.17
N ARG A 223 3.14 31.48 8.36
CA ARG A 223 2.37 32.63 8.87
C ARG A 223 1.66 33.29 7.71
N ASP A 224 0.35 33.46 7.86
CA ASP A 224 -0.49 34.01 6.80
C ASP A 224 -0.05 35.41 6.36
N THR A 225 -0.15 35.67 5.06
CA THR A 225 0.02 37.01 4.47
C THR A 225 -1.32 37.69 4.18
N GLY A 226 -2.44 36.95 4.27
CA GLY A 226 -3.79 37.41 3.96
C GLY A 226 -4.23 37.14 2.52
N ALA A 227 -3.30 36.82 1.60
CA ALA A 227 -3.65 36.43 0.23
C ALA A 227 -4.02 34.94 0.19
N ASN A 228 -5.30 34.65 -0.07
CA ASN A 228 -5.82 33.28 -0.23
C ASN A 228 -6.90 33.22 -1.31
N THR A 229 -7.12 32.02 -1.84
CA THR A 229 -8.12 31.74 -2.86
C THR A 229 -8.50 30.26 -2.84
N LEU A 230 -9.63 29.92 -3.45
CA LEU A 230 -10.11 28.55 -3.62
C LEU A 230 -10.07 28.22 -5.11
N ILE A 231 -9.34 27.16 -5.47
CA ILE A 231 -9.42 26.57 -6.80
C ILE A 231 -10.35 25.37 -6.70
N ARG A 232 -11.44 25.43 -7.45
CA ARG A 232 -12.40 24.36 -7.45
C ARG A 232 -12.01 23.30 -8.45
N LYS A 233 -12.39 22.06 -8.17
CA LYS A 233 -12.07 20.95 -9.06
C LYS A 233 -12.69 21.14 -10.45
N GLU A 234 -13.91 21.67 -10.51
CA GLU A 234 -14.68 21.91 -11.73
C GLU A 234 -14.16 23.07 -12.59
N ASP A 235 -13.20 23.87 -12.09
CA ASP A 235 -12.66 25.00 -12.83
C ASP A 235 -11.97 24.54 -14.11
N VAL A 236 -12.36 25.14 -15.24
CA VAL A 236 -11.79 24.84 -16.57
C VAL A 236 -10.30 25.19 -16.61
N LEU A 237 -9.95 26.32 -15.98
CA LEU A 237 -8.59 26.79 -15.80
C LEU A 237 -8.28 26.76 -14.30
N LYS A 238 -7.45 25.79 -13.89
CA LYS A 238 -7.04 25.60 -12.49
C LYS A 238 -5.90 26.54 -12.15
N ASN A 239 -6.13 27.84 -12.36
CA ASN A 239 -5.16 28.87 -12.11
C ASN A 239 -5.78 30.07 -11.39
N THR A 240 -4.93 30.85 -10.75
CA THR A 240 -5.32 32.00 -9.95
C THR A 240 -4.14 32.95 -9.83
N THR A 241 -4.42 34.20 -9.49
CA THR A 241 -3.38 35.18 -9.18
C THR A 241 -3.46 35.57 -7.72
N LEU A 242 -2.31 35.58 -7.03
CA LEU A 242 -2.18 36.02 -5.65
C LEU A 242 -1.26 37.24 -5.59
N GLN A 243 -1.70 38.28 -4.88
CA GLN A 243 -0.95 39.52 -4.68
C GLN A 243 0.01 39.39 -3.50
N TYR A 244 1.26 39.85 -3.66
CA TYR A 244 2.24 39.89 -2.58
C TYR A 244 2.72 41.32 -2.30
N SER A 245 3.06 41.61 -1.04
CA SER A 245 3.53 42.94 -0.64
C SER A 245 5.03 43.12 -0.93
N THR A 246 5.83 42.18 -0.42
CA THR A 246 7.29 42.17 -0.51
C THR A 246 7.78 40.76 -0.84
N PRO A 247 8.66 40.59 -1.84
CA PRO A 247 9.18 39.28 -2.25
C PRO A 247 10.29 38.83 -1.27
N LEU A 248 9.89 38.43 -0.07
CA LEU A 248 10.82 37.93 0.94
C LEU A 248 11.27 36.51 0.58
N PRO A 249 12.53 36.12 0.88
CA PRO A 249 13.00 34.74 0.66
C PRO A 249 12.18 33.66 1.40
N CYS A 250 11.43 34.06 2.43
CA CYS A 250 10.54 33.19 3.18
C CYS A 250 9.10 33.15 2.66
N LEU A 251 8.77 33.90 1.59
CA LEU A 251 7.45 33.85 0.97
C LEU A 251 7.27 32.49 0.27
N CYS A 252 6.19 31.79 0.61
CA CYS A 252 5.86 30.47 0.09
C CYS A 252 4.41 30.46 -0.40
N ILE A 253 4.12 29.55 -1.34
CA ILE A 253 2.77 29.14 -1.70
C ILE A 253 2.49 27.88 -0.91
N GLU A 254 1.37 27.85 -0.21
CA GLU A 254 0.82 26.68 0.48
C GLU A 254 -0.53 26.34 -0.14
#